data_AF-A0A1B8Q9D4-F1
#
_entry.id   AF-A0A1B8Q9D4-F1
#
_cell.length_a   1.000
_cell.length_b   1.000
_cell.length_c   1.000
_cell.angle_alpha   90.00
_cell.angle_beta   90.00
_cell.angle_gamma   90.00
#
_symmetry.space_group_name_H-M   'P 1'
#
loop_
_entity.id
_entity.type
_entity.pdbx_description
1 polymer ?
#
loop_
_entity_poly.entity_id
_entity_poly.type
_entity_poly.pdbx_seq_one_letter_code
_entity_poly.pdbx_strand_id
1 'polypeptide(L)'
;MQEQSLNTNFSTLILLFLREYRIKNGIHQAHVAASIGKTPSALSKIESGASALNTNTLFGMCHGLSISPSHAISVIERLIPLLANMGGYYVNSIDIESGEDDLMPKINEYFNSVGFKVIKPVEWVPLQFILNPYYGFVMPTAIRYLTDENFKKWFDSGAVGMPPMLSYQSLS
;
A
#
# COMPACT_ATOMS: atom_id res chain seq x y z
N MET A 1 -20.03 8.48 -21.24
CA MET A 1 -19.45 7.13 -21.10
C MET A 1 -18.77 7.14 -19.75
N GLN A 2 -19.32 6.48 -18.74
CA GLN A 2 -18.64 6.42 -17.42
C GLN A 2 -17.36 5.60 -17.64
N GLU A 3 -16.19 6.20 -17.47
CA GLU A 3 -14.95 5.46 -17.36
C GLU A 3 -15.15 4.40 -16.27
N GLN A 4 -14.91 3.14 -16.61
CA GLN A 4 -15.08 2.03 -15.68
C GLN A 4 -13.99 2.18 -14.62
N SER A 5 -14.37 2.65 -13.43
CA SER A 5 -13.43 2.87 -12.32
C SER A 5 -12.88 1.54 -11.83
N LEU A 6 -11.56 1.48 -11.58
CA LEU A 6 -10.91 0.34 -10.95
C LEU A 6 -11.44 0.18 -9.52
N ASN A 7 -11.67 -1.04 -9.05
CA ASN A 7 -12.25 -1.30 -7.74
C ASN A 7 -11.20 -1.74 -6.72
N THR A 8 -11.38 -1.30 -5.48
CA THR A 8 -10.64 -1.77 -4.30
C THR A 8 -11.53 -1.60 -3.07
N ASN A 9 -11.09 -2.04 -1.91
CA ASN A 9 -11.75 -1.78 -0.63
C ASN A 9 -10.79 -1.24 0.44
N PHE A 10 -11.34 -0.82 1.58
CA PHE A 10 -10.54 -0.34 2.72
C PHE A 10 -9.53 -1.37 3.24
N SER A 11 -9.92 -2.65 3.31
CA SER A 11 -9.05 -3.72 3.80
C SER A 11 -7.76 -3.83 3.00
N THR A 12 -7.83 -3.68 1.68
CA THR A 12 -6.66 -3.70 0.78
C THR A 12 -5.72 -2.53 1.05
N LEU A 13 -6.24 -1.32 1.25
CA LEU A 13 -5.43 -0.15 1.60
C LEU A 13 -4.77 -0.32 2.97
N ILE A 14 -5.51 -0.85 3.96
CA ILE A 14 -4.98 -1.15 5.29
C ILE A 14 -3.85 -2.18 5.20
N LEU A 15 -4.03 -3.26 4.44
CA LEU A 15 -3.00 -4.28 4.25
C LEU A 15 -1.74 -3.73 3.58
N LEU A 16 -1.89 -2.87 2.57
CA LEU A 16 -0.77 -2.14 1.97
C LEU A 16 0.03 -1.38 3.04
N PHE A 17 -0.65 -0.58 3.86
CA PHE A 17 0.00 0.21 4.91
C PHE A 17 0.68 -0.67 5.97
N LEU A 18 -0.02 -1.67 6.54
CA LEU A 18 0.54 -2.49 7.61
C LEU A 18 1.74 -3.32 7.13
N ARG A 19 1.66 -3.88 5.92
CA ARG A 19 2.77 -4.61 5.30
C ARG A 19 3.96 -3.71 5.05
N GLU A 20 3.73 -2.51 4.50
CA GLU A 20 4.79 -1.54 4.29
C GLU A 20 5.44 -1.12 5.61
N TYR A 21 4.63 -0.73 6.60
CA TYR A 21 5.09 -0.32 7.91
C TYR A 21 5.96 -1.39 8.57
N ARG A 22 5.52 -2.66 8.49
CA ARG A 22 6.29 -3.80 8.99
C ARG A 22 7.66 -3.89 8.32
N ILE A 23 7.71 -3.88 6.99
CA ILE A 23 8.96 -4.05 6.23
C ILE A 23 9.89 -2.86 6.48
N LYS A 24 9.36 -1.63 6.46
CA LYS A 24 10.16 -0.41 6.67
C LYS A 24 10.84 -0.38 8.04
N ASN A 25 10.18 -0.91 9.06
CA ASN A 25 10.72 -1.00 10.43
C ASN A 25 11.53 -2.29 10.67
N GLY A 26 11.76 -3.12 9.66
CA GLY A 26 12.52 -4.37 9.80
C GLY A 26 11.84 -5.42 10.68
N ILE A 27 10.52 -5.31 10.89
CA ILE A 27 9.78 -6.22 11.76
C ILE A 27 9.54 -7.54 11.02
N HIS A 28 9.99 -8.64 11.62
CA HIS A 28 9.84 -9.96 11.03
C HIS A 28 8.38 -10.43 11.06
N GLN A 29 7.93 -11.11 9.99
CA GLN A 29 6.55 -11.64 9.92
C GLN A 29 6.18 -12.52 11.12
N ALA A 30 7.11 -13.33 11.63
CA ALA A 30 6.86 -14.19 12.79
C ALA A 30 6.46 -13.40 14.06
N HIS A 31 6.98 -12.19 14.23
CA HIS A 31 6.64 -11.36 15.38
C HIS A 31 5.16 -10.92 15.34
N VAL A 32 4.72 -10.39 14.20
CA VAL A 32 3.33 -9.97 13.99
C VAL A 32 2.39 -11.18 13.94
N ALA A 33 2.82 -12.31 13.38
CA ALA A 33 2.02 -13.52 13.36
C ALA A 33 1.71 -14.02 14.79
N ALA A 34 2.70 -13.96 15.69
CA ALA A 34 2.51 -14.29 17.10
C ALA A 34 1.49 -13.39 17.79
N SER A 35 1.47 -12.07 17.48
CA SER A 35 0.52 -11.13 18.10
C SER A 35 -0.94 -11.34 17.69
N ILE A 36 -1.18 -12.06 16.58
CA ILE A 36 -2.53 -12.45 16.11
C ILE A 36 -2.82 -13.95 16.31
N GLY A 37 -1.94 -14.69 17.00
CA GLY A 37 -2.11 -16.13 17.23
C GLY A 37 -2.09 -16.97 15.94
N LYS A 38 -1.29 -16.59 14.95
CA LYS A 38 -1.17 -17.28 13.65
C LYS A 38 0.28 -17.64 13.31
N THR A 39 0.46 -18.43 12.26
CA THR A 39 1.77 -18.75 11.70
C THR A 39 2.26 -17.65 10.74
N PRO A 40 3.57 -17.53 10.46
CA PRO A 40 4.09 -16.58 9.46
C PRO A 40 3.50 -16.79 8.06
N SER A 41 3.22 -18.04 7.69
CA SER A 41 2.56 -18.37 6.41
C SER A 41 1.12 -17.86 6.35
N ALA A 42 0.37 -17.97 7.46
CA ALA A 42 -0.98 -17.40 7.54
C ALA A 42 -0.95 -15.86 7.50
N LEU A 43 0.03 -15.22 8.14
CA LEU A 43 0.22 -13.77 8.01
C LEU A 43 0.53 -13.38 6.57
N SER A 44 1.38 -14.14 5.86
CA SER A 44 1.69 -13.88 4.45
C SER A 44 0.44 -13.90 3.56
N LYS A 45 -0.51 -14.84 3.81
CA LYS A 45 -1.79 -14.89 3.10
C LYS A 45 -2.68 -13.68 3.39
N ILE A 46 -2.68 -13.20 4.63
CA ILE A 46 -3.39 -11.97 5.00
C ILE A 46 -2.76 -10.76 4.29
N GLU A 47 -1.44 -10.62 4.37
CA GLU A 47 -0.67 -9.53 3.73
C GLU A 47 -0.77 -9.50 2.20
N SER A 48 -1.09 -10.63 1.57
CA SER A 48 -1.29 -10.72 0.12
C SER A 48 -2.74 -10.62 -0.32
N GLY A 49 -3.68 -10.47 0.62
CA GLY A 49 -5.13 -10.48 0.35
C GLY A 49 -5.72 -11.87 0.07
N ALA A 50 -4.94 -12.95 0.17
CA ALA A 50 -5.43 -14.32 0.01
C ALA A 50 -6.25 -14.80 1.21
N SER A 51 -6.31 -14.03 2.29
CA SER A 51 -7.18 -14.26 3.44
C SER A 51 -7.70 -12.92 3.94
N ALA A 52 -8.99 -12.87 4.26
CA ALA A 52 -9.67 -11.63 4.66
C ALA A 52 -9.05 -11.01 5.92
N LEU A 53 -8.92 -9.68 5.91
CA LEU A 53 -8.56 -8.90 7.08
C LEU A 53 -9.81 -8.64 7.92
N ASN A 54 -9.96 -9.33 9.04
CA ASN A 54 -11.00 -9.02 10.02
C ASN A 54 -10.49 -8.04 11.09
N THR A 55 -11.43 -7.45 11.83
CA THR A 55 -11.14 -6.46 12.89
C THR A 55 -10.16 -6.97 13.94
N ASN A 56 -10.33 -8.19 14.46
CA ASN A 56 -9.40 -8.74 15.46
C ASN A 56 -7.97 -8.86 14.90
N THR A 57 -7.85 -9.26 13.64
CA THR A 57 -6.56 -9.35 12.94
C THR A 57 -5.94 -7.97 12.76
N LEU A 58 -6.72 -6.97 12.35
CA LEU A 58 -6.26 -5.56 12.27
C LEU A 58 -5.70 -5.09 13.61
N PHE A 59 -6.47 -5.21 14.69
CA PHE A 59 -6.05 -4.75 16.02
C PHE A 59 -4.80 -5.51 16.51
N GLY A 60 -4.75 -6.82 16.33
CA GLY A 60 -3.58 -7.61 16.74
C GLY A 60 -2.34 -7.36 15.87
N MET A 61 -2.50 -7.05 14.57
CA MET A 61 -1.39 -6.61 13.72
C MET A 61 -0.87 -5.24 14.17
N CYS A 62 -1.76 -4.27 14.41
CA CYS A 62 -1.39 -2.96 14.95
C CYS A 62 -0.64 -3.08 16.29
N HIS A 63 -1.11 -3.94 17.19
CA HIS A 63 -0.41 -4.25 18.44
C HIS A 63 1.00 -4.80 18.20
N GLY A 64 1.15 -5.81 17.33
CA GLY A 64 2.46 -6.37 16.97
C GLY A 64 3.39 -5.38 16.25
N LEU A 65 2.85 -4.31 15.68
CA LEU A 65 3.59 -3.24 15.02
C LEU A 65 3.81 -2.02 15.93
N SER A 66 3.33 -2.04 17.18
CA SER A 66 3.38 -0.91 18.11
C SER A 66 2.78 0.39 17.54
N ILE A 67 1.71 0.27 16.78
CA ILE A 67 0.94 1.41 16.24
C ILE A 67 -0.53 1.31 16.67
N SER A 68 -1.21 2.46 16.76
CA SER A 68 -2.66 2.45 16.98
C SER A 68 -3.40 2.15 15.68
N PRO A 69 -4.55 1.44 15.73
CA PRO A 69 -5.44 1.31 14.58
C PRO A 69 -5.90 2.66 14.03
N SER A 70 -6.11 3.66 14.89
CA SER A 70 -6.46 5.03 14.47
C SER A 70 -5.40 5.66 13.58
N HIS A 71 -4.11 5.42 13.86
CA HIS A 71 -3.03 5.91 13.01
C HIS A 71 -3.08 5.28 11.61
N ALA A 72 -3.30 3.97 11.53
CA ALA A 72 -3.47 3.27 10.25
C ALA A 72 -4.64 3.85 9.45
N ILE A 73 -5.80 4.02 10.09
CA ILE A 73 -7.00 4.59 9.45
C ILE A 73 -6.71 6.01 8.94
N SER A 74 -6.06 6.87 9.73
CA SER A 74 -5.72 8.22 9.29
C SER A 74 -4.81 8.25 8.06
N VAL A 75 -3.86 7.32 7.95
CA VAL A 75 -3.06 7.18 6.72
C VAL A 75 -3.99 6.84 5.55
N ILE A 76 -4.84 5.81 5.70
CA ILE A 76 -5.72 5.33 4.64
C ILE A 76 -6.66 6.43 4.13
N GLU A 77 -7.28 7.19 5.03
CA GLU A 77 -8.18 8.31 4.66
C GLU A 77 -7.49 9.35 3.76
N ARG A 78 -6.18 9.58 3.96
CA ARG A 78 -5.41 10.48 3.09
C ARG A 78 -4.95 9.84 1.78
N LEU A 79 -4.89 8.51 1.69
CA LEU A 79 -4.53 7.80 0.46
C LEU A 79 -5.69 7.71 -0.52
N ILE A 80 -6.93 7.58 -0.03
CA ILE A 80 -8.15 7.45 -0.85
C ILE A 80 -8.23 8.50 -1.96
N PRO A 81 -8.15 9.83 -1.68
CA PRO A 81 -8.25 10.83 -2.74
C PRO A 81 -7.09 10.76 -3.75
N LEU A 82 -5.90 10.27 -3.35
CA LEU A 82 -4.78 10.11 -4.28
C LEU A 82 -5.03 8.96 -5.25
N LEU A 83 -5.49 7.81 -4.73
CA LEU A 83 -5.82 6.64 -5.55
C LEU A 83 -7.01 6.92 -6.47
N ALA A 84 -8.02 7.65 -5.99
CA ALA A 84 -9.16 8.05 -6.81
C ALA A 84 -8.74 9.01 -7.93
N ASN A 85 -8.06 10.11 -7.59
CA ASN A 85 -7.77 11.17 -8.57
C ASN A 85 -6.62 10.84 -9.52
N MET A 86 -5.63 10.04 -9.08
CA MET A 86 -4.45 9.71 -9.89
C MET A 86 -4.49 8.30 -10.47
N GLY A 87 -5.15 7.36 -9.79
CA GLY A 87 -5.18 5.96 -10.20
C GLY A 87 -6.53 5.50 -10.75
N GLY A 88 -7.57 6.34 -10.72
CA GLY A 88 -8.91 5.97 -11.19
C GLY A 88 -9.60 4.91 -10.31
N TYR A 89 -9.20 4.79 -9.04
CA TYR A 89 -9.75 3.80 -8.12
C TYR A 89 -11.01 4.29 -7.39
N TYR A 90 -12.02 3.44 -7.35
CA TYR A 90 -13.15 3.53 -6.43
C TYR A 90 -12.90 2.64 -5.21
N VAL A 91 -12.91 3.25 -4.02
CA VAL A 91 -12.67 2.56 -2.75
C VAL A 91 -14.00 2.21 -2.09
N ASN A 92 -14.36 0.93 -2.15
CA ASN A 92 -15.59 0.38 -1.58
C ASN A 92 -15.49 0.27 -0.05
N SER A 93 -16.59 0.60 0.63
CA SER A 93 -16.78 0.37 2.08
C SER A 93 -17.30 -1.02 2.43
N ILE A 94 -17.63 -1.82 1.42
CA ILE A 94 -18.12 -3.19 1.53
C ILE A 94 -17.06 -4.18 1.06
N ASP A 95 -17.25 -5.45 1.43
CA ASP A 95 -16.50 -6.54 0.84
C ASP A 95 -16.80 -6.59 -0.67
N ILE A 96 -15.75 -6.81 -1.46
CA ILE A 96 -15.81 -7.02 -2.91
C ILE A 96 -15.44 -8.47 -3.18
N GLU A 97 -15.97 -9.04 -4.27
CA GLU A 97 -15.76 -10.45 -4.54
C GLU A 97 -14.27 -10.74 -4.85
N SER A 98 -13.86 -11.98 -4.60
CA SER A 98 -12.50 -12.41 -4.93
C SER A 98 -12.28 -12.33 -6.44
N GLY A 99 -11.35 -11.47 -6.86
CA GLY A 99 -11.07 -11.19 -8.27
C GLY A 99 -11.59 -9.84 -8.78
N GLU A 100 -12.38 -9.12 -7.96
CA GLU A 100 -12.85 -7.76 -8.27
C GLU A 100 -11.95 -6.65 -7.67
N ASP A 101 -10.96 -7.02 -6.86
CA ASP A 101 -9.98 -6.07 -6.33
C ASP A 101 -8.84 -5.86 -7.35
N ASP A 102 -8.86 -4.71 -8.02
CA ASP A 102 -7.87 -4.31 -9.01
C ASP A 102 -6.56 -3.80 -8.39
N LEU A 103 -6.55 -3.50 -7.08
CA LEU A 103 -5.40 -2.89 -6.41
C LEU A 103 -4.50 -3.92 -5.74
N MET A 104 -5.07 -4.96 -5.12
CA MET A 104 -4.31 -5.99 -4.40
C MET A 104 -3.28 -6.72 -5.29
N PRO A 105 -3.57 -7.09 -6.56
CA PRO A 105 -2.56 -7.64 -7.46
C PRO A 105 -1.38 -6.69 -7.67
N LYS A 106 -1.65 -5.39 -7.89
CA LYS A 106 -0.60 -4.37 -8.09
C LYS A 106 0.22 -4.11 -6.83
N ILE A 107 -0.40 -4.17 -5.64
CA ILE A 107 0.30 -4.12 -4.36
C ILE A 107 1.28 -5.31 -4.25
N ASN A 108 0.82 -6.50 -4.62
CA ASN A 108 1.68 -7.68 -4.62
C ASN A 108 2.82 -7.55 -5.64
N GLU A 109 2.57 -6.99 -6.83
CA GLU A 109 3.64 -6.66 -7.79
C GLU A 109 4.65 -5.68 -7.18
N TYR A 110 4.19 -4.61 -6.55
CA TYR A 110 5.05 -3.61 -5.91
C TYR A 110 6.07 -4.25 -4.96
N PHE A 111 5.58 -5.03 -3.99
CA PHE A 111 6.46 -5.67 -3.00
C PHE A 111 7.37 -6.76 -3.59
N ASN A 112 7.03 -7.31 -4.76
CA ASN A 112 7.83 -8.34 -5.45
C ASN A 112 8.76 -7.77 -6.53
N SER A 113 8.59 -6.49 -6.90
CA SER A 113 9.33 -5.81 -7.96
C SER A 113 10.84 -5.80 -7.71
N VAL A 114 11.61 -5.63 -8.78
CA VAL A 114 13.07 -5.46 -8.68
C VAL A 114 13.40 -4.19 -7.90
N GLY A 115 12.71 -3.09 -8.20
CA GLY A 115 12.87 -1.80 -7.52
C GLY A 115 12.72 -1.90 -6.01
N PHE A 116 11.71 -2.62 -5.51
CA PHE A 116 11.50 -2.79 -4.08
C PHE A 116 12.64 -3.53 -3.38
N LYS A 117 13.29 -4.47 -4.08
CA LYS A 117 14.42 -5.25 -3.53
C LYS A 117 15.71 -4.45 -3.45
N VAL A 118 15.86 -3.42 -4.29
CA VAL A 118 17.12 -2.67 -4.45
C VAL A 118 17.04 -1.23 -3.95
N ILE A 119 15.83 -0.68 -3.74
CA ILE A 119 15.64 0.69 -3.29
C ILE A 119 16.33 0.93 -1.95
N LYS A 120 17.07 2.04 -1.85
CA LYS A 120 17.74 2.40 -0.61
C LYS A 120 16.72 2.96 0.39
N PRO A 121 16.87 2.71 1.70
CA PRO A 121 15.94 3.23 2.70
C PRO A 121 15.72 4.75 2.69
N VAL A 122 16.70 5.52 2.20
CA VAL A 122 16.64 6.99 2.07
C VAL A 122 15.85 7.47 0.84
N GLU A 123 15.74 6.64 -0.19
CA GLU A 123 14.98 6.92 -1.42
C GLU A 123 13.52 6.42 -1.30
N TRP A 124 13.26 5.51 -0.36
CA TRP A 124 11.93 4.98 -0.08
C TRP A 124 11.13 5.93 0.82
N VAL A 125 10.12 6.57 0.22
CA VAL A 125 9.17 7.45 0.91
C VAL A 125 8.00 6.60 1.44
N PRO A 126 7.87 6.42 2.77
CA PRO A 126 6.83 5.58 3.35
C PRO A 126 5.45 6.25 3.32
N LEU A 127 4.38 5.45 3.28
CA LEU A 127 2.98 5.87 3.26
C LEU A 127 2.62 6.78 4.43
N GLN A 128 3.16 6.52 5.63
CA GLN A 128 2.89 7.35 6.81
C GLN A 128 3.30 8.83 6.64
N PHE A 129 4.19 9.15 5.68
CA PHE A 129 4.60 10.53 5.40
C PHE A 129 3.46 11.36 4.85
N ILE A 130 2.38 10.75 4.33
CA ILE A 130 1.19 11.48 3.87
C ILE A 130 0.50 12.26 5.01
N LEU A 131 0.74 11.87 6.26
CA LEU A 131 0.23 12.59 7.42
C LEU A 131 0.98 13.89 7.71
N ASN A 132 2.19 14.07 7.18
CA ASN A 132 3.03 15.20 7.49
C ASN A 132 2.56 16.47 6.75
N PRO A 133 2.13 17.53 7.46
CA PRO A 133 1.60 18.75 6.85
C PRO A 133 2.66 19.57 6.10
N TYR A 134 3.94 19.33 6.35
CA TYR A 134 5.05 20.08 5.75
C TYR A 134 5.62 19.42 4.48
N TYR A 135 5.19 18.18 4.17
CA TYR A 135 5.72 17.38 3.05
C TYR A 135 4.74 17.32 1.86
N GLY A 136 4.02 18.42 1.58
CA GLY A 136 2.98 18.51 0.54
C GLY A 136 3.40 18.23 -0.91
N PHE A 137 4.67 17.90 -1.16
CA PHE A 137 5.22 17.64 -2.50
C PHE A 137 5.81 16.24 -2.69
N VAL A 138 5.87 15.41 -1.63
CA VAL A 138 6.51 14.08 -1.72
C VAL A 138 5.45 12.99 -1.68
N MET A 139 5.17 12.43 -2.86
CA MET A 139 4.26 11.29 -3.01
C MET A 139 4.91 10.01 -2.45
N PRO A 140 4.21 9.22 -1.60
CA PRO A 140 4.73 7.94 -1.15
C PRO A 140 5.09 7.02 -2.31
N THR A 141 6.18 6.27 -2.16
CA THR A 141 6.73 5.42 -3.24
C THR A 141 5.70 4.41 -3.74
N ALA A 142 4.97 3.77 -2.83
CA ALA A 142 3.91 2.84 -3.19
C ALA A 142 2.81 3.51 -4.02
N ILE A 143 2.36 4.73 -3.66
CA ILE A 143 1.33 5.44 -4.42
C ILE A 143 1.82 5.77 -5.83
N ARG A 144 3.05 6.28 -5.96
CA ARG A 144 3.65 6.51 -7.29
C ARG A 144 3.68 5.25 -8.13
N TYR A 145 4.10 4.13 -7.55
CA TYR A 145 4.13 2.85 -8.25
C TYR A 145 2.74 2.40 -8.71
N LEU A 146 1.71 2.64 -7.91
CA LEU A 146 0.34 2.21 -8.17
C LEU A 146 -0.39 3.11 -9.17
N THR A 147 0.02 4.37 -9.32
CA THR A 147 -0.73 5.37 -10.12
C THR A 147 0.04 5.98 -11.29
N ASP A 148 1.37 5.83 -11.37
CA ASP A 148 2.20 6.39 -12.45
C ASP A 148 2.92 5.27 -13.21
N GLU A 149 2.50 5.01 -14.45
CA GLU A 149 3.09 3.96 -15.29
C GLU A 149 4.57 4.17 -15.59
N ASN A 150 5.02 5.43 -15.75
CA ASN A 150 6.43 5.72 -16.03
C ASN A 150 7.26 5.41 -14.79
N PHE A 151 6.76 5.79 -13.61
CA PHE A 151 7.39 5.42 -12.35
C PHE A 151 7.43 3.92 -12.14
N LYS A 152 6.32 3.20 -12.40
CA LYS A 152 6.29 1.73 -12.32
C LYS A 152 7.33 1.09 -13.23
N LYS A 153 7.41 1.49 -14.51
CA LYS A 153 8.41 0.96 -15.47
C LYS A 153 9.84 1.21 -15.00
N TRP A 154 10.13 2.40 -14.48
CA TRP A 154 11.43 2.74 -13.89
C TRP A 154 11.74 1.93 -12.62
N PHE A 155 10.74 1.73 -11.76
CA PHE A 155 10.89 0.96 -10.54
C PHE A 155 11.13 -0.52 -10.86
N ASP A 156 10.37 -1.09 -11.78
CA ASP A 156 10.50 -2.48 -12.23
C ASP A 156 11.82 -2.75 -12.97
N SER A 157 12.43 -1.73 -13.60
CA SER A 157 13.77 -1.82 -14.22
C SER A 157 14.93 -1.73 -13.21
N GLY A 158 14.62 -1.70 -11.90
CA GLY A 158 15.60 -1.70 -10.83
C GLY A 158 15.93 -0.33 -10.26
N ALA A 159 15.08 0.67 -10.47
CA ALA A 159 15.19 2.00 -9.87
C ALA A 159 16.56 2.67 -10.10
N VAL A 160 17.15 2.47 -11.28
CA VAL A 160 18.47 3.01 -11.63
C VAL A 160 18.35 4.48 -12.06
N GLY A 161 19.21 5.34 -11.51
CA GLY A 161 19.24 6.77 -11.86
C GLY A 161 18.14 7.59 -11.19
N MET A 162 17.85 8.77 -11.74
CA MET A 162 16.84 9.66 -11.19
C MET A 162 15.43 9.11 -11.48
N PRO A 163 14.50 9.08 -10.50
CA PRO A 163 13.13 8.69 -10.77
C PRO A 163 12.48 9.65 -11.77
N PRO A 164 11.56 9.18 -12.63
CA PRO A 164 10.80 10.05 -13.52
C PRO A 164 10.08 11.12 -12.71
N MET A 165 9.88 12.30 -13.30
CA MET A 165 9.01 13.33 -12.70
C MET A 165 7.58 12.82 -12.68
N LEU A 166 6.81 13.20 -11.64
CA LEU A 166 5.37 12.93 -11.59
C LEU A 166 4.73 13.46 -12.87
N SER A 167 4.19 12.56 -13.69
CA SER A 167 3.40 12.98 -14.83
C SER A 167 2.07 13.52 -14.29
N TYR A 168 1.92 14.84 -14.22
CA TYR A 168 0.61 15.44 -14.09
C TYR A 168 -0.13 15.14 -15.39
N GLN A 169 -0.95 14.09 -15.40
CA GLN A 169 -2.01 14.01 -16.40
C GLN A 169 -2.91 15.21 -16.10
N SER A 170 -2.88 16.20 -16.99
CA SER A 170 -3.85 17.29 -16.97
C SER A 170 -5.23 16.65 -17.02
N LEU A 171 -6.01 16.81 -15.96
CA LEU A 171 -7.45 16.55 -15.99
C LEU A 171 -8.02 17.49 -17.05
N SER A 172 -8.16 16.98 -18.27
CA SER A 172 -8.83 17.63 -19.40
C SER A 172 -10.29 17.24 -19.43
#